data_AF-A0A6N7KXY8-F1
#
_entry.id   AF-A0A6N7KXY8-F1
#
_cell.length_a   1.000
_cell.length_b   1.000
_cell.length_c   1.000
_cell.angle_alpha   90.00
_cell.angle_beta   90.00
_cell.angle_gamma   90.00
#
_symmetry.space_group_name_H-M   'P 1'
#
loop_
_entity.id
_entity.type
_entity.pdbx_description
1 polymer ?
#
loop_
_entity_poly.entity_id
_entity_poly.type
_entity_poly.pdbx_seq_one_letter_code
_entity_poly.pdbx_strand_id
1 'polypeptide(L)'
;MQRIGCWSSVTRVLLTNEQRITYGLPPAEGKAGDRRWPAFAAKYGFDPARPVQWEVEALERDELHALLMAAVEPYVDREALAEVLADEQRDRVLPQAVGERIAEGVR
;
A
#
# COMPACT_ATOMS: atom_id res chain seq x y z
N MET A 1 3.82 10.49 26.87
CA MET A 1 4.67 10.26 25.68
C MET A 1 3.77 10.31 24.45
N GLN A 2 3.62 11.49 23.84
CA GLN A 2 2.89 11.65 22.57
C GLN A 2 3.76 11.11 21.45
N ARG A 3 3.43 9.92 20.92
CA ARG A 3 3.85 9.54 19.57
C ARG A 3 2.81 10.15 18.62
N ILE A 4 3.19 10.48 17.38
CA ILE A 4 2.33 10.86 16.22
C ILE A 4 1.60 12.23 16.24
N GLY A 5 2.32 13.33 16.41
CA GLY A 5 1.80 14.70 16.23
C GLY A 5 2.08 15.35 14.85
N CYS A 6 2.76 14.67 13.92
CA CYS A 6 3.17 15.25 12.62
C CYS A 6 2.19 14.98 11.47
N TRP A 7 1.14 14.19 11.70
CA TRP A 7 0.20 13.78 10.66
C TRP A 7 -1.10 14.56 10.79
N SER A 8 -1.54 15.18 9.68
CA SER A 8 -2.84 15.85 9.60
C SER A 8 -4.01 14.86 9.59
N SER A 9 -3.78 13.63 9.12
CA SER A 9 -4.75 12.53 9.14
C SER A 9 -4.07 11.17 9.13
N VAL A 10 -4.79 10.13 9.58
CA VAL A 10 -4.35 8.73 9.49
C VAL A 10 -5.52 7.90 8.96
N THR A 11 -5.38 7.41 7.73
CA THR A 11 -6.32 6.47 7.10
C THR A 11 -5.77 5.06 7.23
N ARG A 12 -6.57 4.13 7.76
CA ARG A 12 -6.18 2.72 7.82
C ARG A 12 -6.65 1.99 6.57
N VAL A 13 -5.72 1.37 5.86
CA VAL A 13 -6.01 0.46 4.74
C VAL A 13 -6.18 -0.94 5.32
N LEU A 14 -7.36 -1.53 5.15
CA LEU A 14 -7.75 -2.82 5.72
C LEU A 14 -8.37 -3.67 4.61
N LEU A 15 -8.17 -4.99 4.67
CA LEU A 15 -8.91 -5.92 3.83
C LEU A 15 -10.40 -5.84 4.13
N THR A 16 -11.21 -5.72 3.09
CA THR A 16 -12.65 -5.88 3.20
C THR A 16 -13.01 -7.36 3.35
N ASN A 17 -14.20 -7.63 3.89
CA ASN A 17 -14.68 -9.02 3.96
C ASN A 17 -14.85 -9.64 2.56
N GLU A 18 -15.19 -8.84 1.55
CA GLU A 18 -15.31 -9.28 0.15
C GLU A 18 -13.96 -9.62 -0.46
N GLN A 19 -12.94 -8.79 -0.23
CA GLN A 19 -11.56 -9.05 -0.68
C GLN A 19 -11.02 -10.34 -0.08
N ARG A 20 -11.22 -10.54 1.22
CA ARG A 20 -10.87 -11.79 1.91
C ARG A 20 -11.46 -13.04 1.22
N ILE A 21 -12.73 -12.97 0.82
CA ILE A 21 -13.42 -14.06 0.13
C ILE A 21 -12.87 -14.23 -1.29
N THR A 22 -12.75 -13.11 -2.03
CA THR A 22 -12.31 -13.09 -3.43
C THR A 22 -10.91 -13.64 -3.60
N TYR A 23 -10.00 -13.25 -2.70
CA TYR A 23 -8.60 -13.68 -2.72
C TYR A 23 -8.39 -15.04 -2.03
N GLY A 24 -9.43 -15.65 -1.46
CA GLY A 24 -9.33 -16.95 -0.81
C GLY A 24 -8.32 -17.01 0.35
N LEU A 25 -8.15 -15.90 1.07
CA LEU A 25 -7.07 -15.77 2.05
C LEU A 25 -7.26 -16.75 3.22
N PRO A 26 -6.21 -17.52 3.57
CA PRO A 26 -6.30 -18.47 4.68
C PRO A 26 -6.46 -17.72 6.01
N PRO A 27 -7.41 -18.13 6.87
CA PRO A 27 -7.51 -17.58 8.20
C PRO A 27 -6.38 -18.10 9.09
N ALA A 28 -5.73 -17.20 9.82
CA ALA A 28 -4.85 -17.53 10.94
C ALA A 28 -5.61 -17.43 12.27
N GLU A 29 -5.08 -18.06 13.32
CA GLU A 29 -5.64 -17.91 14.67
C GLU A 29 -5.55 -16.45 15.12
N GLY A 30 -6.69 -15.91 15.55
CA GLY A 30 -6.83 -14.54 16.01
C GLY A 30 -6.48 -14.39 17.49
N LYS A 31 -6.43 -13.15 17.95
CA LYS A 31 -6.12 -12.84 19.36
C LYS A 31 -7.18 -13.41 20.31
N ALA A 32 -6.76 -14.32 21.18
CA ALA A 32 -7.57 -14.80 22.29
C ALA A 32 -8.04 -13.63 23.19
N GLY A 33 -9.34 -13.56 23.45
CA GLY A 33 -9.94 -12.52 24.29
C GLY A 33 -10.05 -11.12 23.65
N ASP A 34 -9.94 -10.97 22.32
CA ASP A 34 -10.24 -9.68 21.68
C ASP A 34 -11.71 -9.29 21.94
N ARG A 35 -11.91 -8.21 22.69
CA ARG A 35 -13.24 -7.68 23.05
C ARG A 35 -14.07 -7.26 21.83
N ARG A 36 -13.43 -6.99 20.68
CA ARG A 36 -14.10 -6.61 19.43
C ARG A 36 -14.53 -7.82 18.61
N TRP A 37 -13.97 -9.01 18.88
CA TRP A 37 -14.24 -10.22 18.10
C TRP A 37 -15.72 -10.62 18.10
N PRO A 38 -16.46 -10.68 19.23
CA PRO A 38 -17.84 -11.17 19.20
C PRO A 38 -18.76 -10.37 18.26
N ALA A 39 -18.61 -9.04 18.23
CA ALA A 39 -19.40 -8.19 17.34
C ALA A 39 -18.99 -8.38 15.86
N PHE A 40 -17.70 -8.54 15.59
CA PHE A 40 -17.20 -8.83 14.24
C PHE A 40 -17.67 -10.21 13.75
N ALA A 41 -17.60 -11.22 14.61
CA ALA A 41 -18.03 -12.59 14.34
C ALA A 41 -19.53 -12.63 14.01
N ALA A 42 -20.36 -11.98 14.81
CA ALA A 42 -21.79 -11.86 14.55
C ALA A 42 -22.11 -11.15 13.23
N LYS A 43 -21.35 -10.09 12.89
CA LYS A 43 -21.56 -9.33 11.65
C LYS A 43 -21.26 -10.15 10.39
N TYR A 44 -20.26 -11.02 10.43
CA TYR A 44 -19.74 -11.73 9.26
C TYR A 44 -19.94 -13.26 9.30
N GLY A 45 -20.65 -13.78 10.30
CA GLY A 45 -21.01 -15.20 10.41
C GLY A 45 -19.88 -16.12 10.88
N PHE A 46 -18.95 -15.64 11.70
CA PHE A 46 -17.88 -16.46 12.29
C PHE A 46 -18.26 -17.01 13.66
N ASP A 47 -17.52 -18.02 14.13
CA ASP A 47 -17.64 -18.56 15.48
C ASP A 47 -17.14 -17.54 16.53
N PRO A 48 -18.00 -17.02 17.43
CA PRO A 48 -17.59 -16.07 18.47
C PRO A 48 -16.56 -16.63 19.46
N ALA A 49 -16.43 -17.95 19.59
CA ALA A 49 -15.45 -18.58 20.48
C ALA A 49 -14.07 -18.79 19.83
N ARG A 50 -13.96 -18.63 18.50
CA ARG A 50 -12.73 -18.88 17.75
C ARG A 50 -12.32 -17.65 16.94
N PRO A 51 -11.59 -16.71 17.55
CA PRO A 51 -11.00 -15.58 16.85
C PRO A 51 -10.16 -16.04 15.66
N VAL A 52 -10.34 -15.38 14.53
CA VAL A 52 -9.45 -15.52 13.36
C VAL A 52 -8.99 -14.16 12.88
N GLN A 53 -7.83 -14.13 12.22
CA GLN A 53 -7.26 -12.96 11.58
C GLN A 53 -6.73 -13.31 10.20
N TRP A 54 -6.62 -12.31 9.33
CA TRP A 54 -6.02 -12.44 8.00
C TRP A 54 -4.81 -11.53 7.92
N GLU A 55 -3.70 -12.11 7.48
CA GLU A 55 -2.46 -11.37 7.26
C GLU A 55 -2.46 -10.82 5.84
N VAL A 56 -2.14 -9.53 5.71
CA VAL A 56 -2.07 -8.85 4.41
C VAL A 56 -0.90 -9.41 3.58
N GLU A 57 0.14 -9.92 4.22
CA GLU A 57 1.28 -10.60 3.58
C GLU A 57 0.90 -11.92 2.91
N ALA A 58 -0.30 -12.46 3.18
CA ALA A 58 -0.82 -13.64 2.48
C ALA A 58 -1.36 -13.31 1.07
N LEU A 59 -1.45 -12.03 0.69
CA LEU A 59 -1.77 -11.63 -0.68
C LEU A 59 -0.55 -11.81 -1.59
N GLU A 60 -0.84 -12.12 -2.86
CA GLU A 60 0.15 -11.99 -3.92
C GLU A 60 0.68 -10.55 -3.99
N ARG A 61 1.97 -10.41 -4.30
CA ARG A 61 2.68 -9.13 -4.29
C ARG A 61 1.97 -8.06 -5.13
N ASP A 62 1.51 -8.44 -6.32
CA ASP A 62 0.91 -7.50 -7.27
C ASP A 62 -0.50 -7.05 -6.81
N GLU A 63 -1.26 -7.93 -6.16
CA GLU A 63 -2.55 -7.60 -5.54
C GLU A 63 -2.37 -6.64 -4.37
N LEU A 64 -1.40 -6.92 -3.49
CA LEU A 64 -1.07 -6.02 -2.39
C LEU A 64 -0.63 -4.64 -2.91
N HIS A 65 0.22 -4.62 -3.93
CA HIS A 65 0.65 -3.38 -4.56
C HIS A 65 -0.54 -2.60 -5.15
N ALA A 66 -1.44 -3.27 -5.89
CA ALA A 66 -2.62 -2.64 -6.47
C ALA A 66 -3.54 -2.05 -5.40
N LEU A 67 -3.80 -2.77 -4.31
CA LEU A 67 -4.62 -2.29 -3.19
C LEU A 67 -4.03 -1.06 -2.51
N LEU A 68 -2.70 -1.07 -2.27
CA LEU A 68 -2.01 0.07 -1.68
C LEU A 68 -2.04 1.28 -2.60
N MET A 69 -1.74 1.09 -3.89
CA MET A 69 -1.78 2.17 -4.87
C MET A 69 -3.18 2.76 -5.00
N ALA A 70 -4.23 1.94 -5.03
CA ALA A 70 -5.60 2.42 -5.05
C ALA A 70 -5.97 3.25 -3.80
N ALA A 71 -5.45 2.88 -2.62
CA ALA A 71 -5.68 3.63 -1.40
C ALA A 71 -4.89 4.95 -1.34
N VAL A 72 -3.71 5.00 -1.96
CA VAL A 72 -2.86 6.20 -2.02
C VAL A 72 -3.30 7.15 -3.13
N GLU A 73 -3.87 6.64 -4.22
CA GLU A 73 -4.25 7.39 -5.41
C GLU A 73 -4.98 8.72 -5.13
N PRO A 74 -5.98 8.79 -4.24
CA PRO A 74 -6.71 10.04 -3.99
C PRO A 74 -5.85 11.13 -3.34
N TYR A 75 -4.68 10.77 -2.80
CA TYR A 75 -3.75 11.67 -2.15
C TYR A 75 -2.58 12.08 -3.06
N VAL A 76 -2.55 11.58 -4.30
CA VAL A 76 -1.51 11.93 -5.28
C VAL A 76 -1.95 13.14 -6.09
N ASP A 77 -1.23 14.24 -5.97
CA ASP A 77 -1.33 15.35 -6.92
C ASP A 77 -0.66 14.94 -8.25
N ARG A 78 -1.49 14.63 -9.24
CA ARG A 78 -1.04 14.13 -10.54
C ARG A 78 -0.35 15.20 -11.39
N GLU A 79 -0.73 16.46 -11.24
CA GLU A 79 -0.12 17.56 -11.97
C GLU A 79 1.28 17.82 -11.41
N ALA A 80 1.41 17.96 -10.10
CA ALA A 80 2.70 18.14 -9.45
C ALA A 80 3.64 16.94 -9.68
N LEU A 81 3.11 15.71 -9.66
CA LEU A 81 3.90 14.52 -9.97
C LEU A 81 4.42 14.54 -11.41
N ALA A 82 3.59 14.94 -12.38
CA ALA A 82 3.99 15.01 -13.78
C ALA A 82 5.08 16.06 -14.03
N GLU A 83 5.01 17.21 -13.35
CA GLU A 83 6.04 18.24 -13.40
C GLU A 83 7.40 17.72 -12.91
N VAL A 84 7.41 17.09 -11.73
CA VAL A 84 8.63 16.51 -11.14
C VAL A 84 9.22 15.43 -12.04
N LEU A 85 8.40 14.53 -12.59
CA LEU A 85 8.88 13.49 -13.51
C LEU A 85 9.49 14.08 -14.79
N ALA A 86 8.93 15.20 -15.29
CA ALA A 86 9.47 15.88 -16.44
C ALA A 86 10.82 16.56 -16.14
N ASP A 87 10.97 17.13 -14.94
CA ASP A 87 12.25 17.67 -14.45
C ASP A 87 13.30 16.56 -14.31
N GLU A 88 12.98 15.46 -13.63
CA GLU A 88 13.89 14.32 -13.47
C GLU A 88 14.33 13.73 -14.81
N GLN A 89 13.42 13.64 -15.78
CA GLN A 89 13.76 13.16 -17.12
C GLN A 89 14.71 14.13 -17.83
N ARG A 90 14.53 15.45 -17.69
CA ARG A 90 15.48 16.45 -18.22
C ARG A 90 16.85 16.30 -17.57
N ASP A 91 16.88 16.16 -16.24
CA ASP A 91 18.11 15.99 -15.46
C ASP A 91 18.84 14.69 -15.76
N ARG A 92 18.13 13.64 -16.19
CA ARG A 92 18.73 12.36 -16.58
C ARG A 92 19.29 12.37 -17.99
N VAL A 93 18.64 13.07 -18.92
CA VAL A 93 19.06 13.15 -20.33
C VAL A 93 20.27 14.07 -20.51
N LEU A 94 20.36 15.15 -19.75
CA LEU A 94 21.46 16.13 -19.85
C LEU A 94 22.86 15.50 -19.62
N PRO A 95 23.11 14.73 -18.55
CA PRO A 95 24.39 14.05 -18.32
C PRO A 95 24.70 12.96 -19.35
N GLN A 96 23.67 12.25 -19.84
CA GLN A 96 23.85 11.21 -20.87
C GLN A 96 24.30 11.81 -22.20
N ALA A 97 23.62 12.87 -22.65
CA ALA A 97 23.96 13.58 -23.88
C ALA A 97 25.35 14.26 -23.81
N VAL A 98 25.75 14.74 -22.62
CA VAL A 98 27.10 15.28 -22.39
C VAL A 98 28.14 14.15 -22.41
N GLY A 99 27.86 13.01 -21.77
CA GLY A 99 28.71 11.83 -21.79
C GLY A 99 28.96 11.29 -23.20
N GLU A 100 27.91 11.22 -24.03
CA GLU A 100 27.99 10.79 -25.43
C GLU A 100 28.85 11.75 -26.27
N ARG A 101 28.65 13.07 -26.12
CA ARG A 101 29.46 14.07 -26.82
C ARG A 101 30.94 14.06 -26.42
N ILE A 102 31.25 13.80 -25.15
CA ILE A 102 32.64 13.65 -24.70
C ILE A 102 33.25 12.37 -25.28
N ALA A 103 32.49 11.27 -25.34
CA ALA A 103 32.97 10.01 -25.94
C ALA A 103 33.18 10.11 -27.46
N GLU A 104 32.40 10.92 -28.18
CA GLU A 104 32.58 11.19 -29.61
C GLU A 104 33.71 12.17 -29.91
N GLY A 105 33.93 13.18 -29.06
CA GLY A 105 34.98 14.19 -29.24
C GLY A 105 36.39 13.78 -28.80
N VAL A 106 36.55 12.60 -28.18
CA VAL A 106 37.84 12.03 -27.73
C VAL A 106 38.40 10.98 -28.72
N ARG A 107 37.78 10.80 -29.90
CA ARG A 107 38.31 9.97 -30.99
C ARG A 107 39.21 10.75 -31.94
#